data_AF-A0A4Q3DBK3-F1
#
_entry.id   AF-A0A4Q3DBK3-F1
#
_cell.length_a   1.000
_cell.length_b   1.000
_cell.length_c   1.000
_cell.angle_alpha   90.00
_cell.angle_beta   90.00
_cell.angle_gamma   90.00
#
_symmetry.space_group_name_H-M   'P 1'
#
loop_
_entity.id
_entity.type
_entity.pdbx_description
1 polymer ?
#
loop_
_entity_poly.entity_id
_entity_poly.type
_entity_poly.pdbx_seq_one_letter_code
_entity_poly.pdbx_strand_id
1 'polypeptide(L)'
;AASEATGRPANPDFAIDSARYRDVDIGPLFPFGHGLAYSSFDYGAIELSGQTLGRAGTRITIPVTNSGAVEADEVVQLYVRVPRANPARPVKELRGFARLTLAPGQTRRVTFTLTNDQVAGWIEGLWTVPSGRVELMIGSSSADIRARAALTIGERPRPGSTFAPAAAIETKVEIA
;
A
#
# COMPACT_ATOMS: atom_id res chain seq x y z
N ALA A 1 26.63 13.07 4.29
CA ALA A 1 26.70 11.59 4.32
C ALA A 1 25.28 11.08 4.48
N ALA A 2 24.70 10.53 3.40
CA ALA A 2 23.33 10.02 3.42
C ALA A 2 23.32 8.68 4.17
N SER A 3 22.50 8.56 5.21
CA SER A 3 22.26 7.30 5.89
C SER A 3 21.56 6.35 4.92
N GLU A 4 22.31 5.39 4.39
CA GLU A 4 21.74 4.30 3.62
C GLU A 4 20.84 3.48 4.54
N ALA A 5 19.56 3.41 4.20
CA ALA A 5 18.58 2.64 4.95
C ALA A 5 19.01 1.17 5.04
N THR A 6 19.37 0.70 6.22
CA THR A 6 19.76 -0.69 6.53
C THR A 6 18.58 -1.67 6.56
N GLY A 7 17.47 -1.32 5.89
CA GLY A 7 16.33 -2.18 5.59
C GLY A 7 16.14 -2.36 4.09
N ARG A 8 17.24 -2.46 3.32
CA ARG A 8 17.20 -2.58 1.86
C ARG A 8 16.41 -3.82 1.45
N PRO A 9 15.33 -3.70 0.66
CA PRO A 9 14.90 -4.85 -0.13
C PRO A 9 16.08 -5.31 -0.99
N ALA A 10 16.22 -6.63 -1.16
CA ALA A 10 17.26 -7.22 -1.98
C ALA A 10 17.39 -6.54 -3.34
N ASN A 11 18.60 -6.08 -3.68
CA ASN A 11 18.88 -5.51 -5.01
C ASN A 11 19.32 -6.63 -5.97
N PRO A 12 18.75 -6.83 -7.16
CA PRO A 12 19.25 -7.86 -8.08
C PRO A 12 20.72 -7.67 -8.51
N ASP A 13 21.29 -6.46 -8.38
CA ASP A 13 22.70 -6.20 -8.63
C ASP A 13 23.61 -6.75 -7.51
N PHE A 14 24.44 -7.73 -7.87
CA PHE A 14 25.37 -8.42 -6.99
C PHE A 14 26.53 -7.55 -6.49
N ALA A 15 26.82 -6.41 -7.13
CA ALA A 15 27.91 -5.53 -6.73
C ALA A 15 27.54 -4.60 -5.56
N ILE A 16 26.24 -4.38 -5.30
CA ILE A 16 25.74 -3.37 -4.36
C ILE A 16 25.50 -3.93 -2.95
N ASP A 17 25.40 -5.25 -2.82
CA ASP A 17 25.02 -5.91 -1.57
C ASP A 17 25.81 -7.21 -1.44
N SER A 18 26.88 -7.15 -0.66
CA SER A 18 27.93 -8.18 -0.60
C SER A 18 27.69 -9.26 0.47
N ALA A 19 26.65 -9.11 1.30
CA ALA A 19 26.32 -10.01 2.40
C ALA A 19 25.24 -11.05 2.00
N ARG A 20 25.54 -11.85 0.96
CA ARG A 20 24.57 -12.75 0.31
C ARG A 20 25.02 -14.19 0.29
N TYR A 21 24.05 -15.11 0.22
CA TYR A 21 24.30 -16.43 -0.37
C TYR A 21 24.49 -16.22 -1.89
N ARG A 22 25.63 -16.65 -2.44
CA ARG A 22 26.02 -16.32 -3.83
C ARG A 22 25.10 -16.91 -4.90
N ASP A 23 24.37 -17.97 -4.56
CA ASP A 23 23.67 -18.82 -5.53
C ASP A 23 22.13 -18.74 -5.42
N VAL A 24 21.59 -17.86 -4.56
CA VAL A 24 20.13 -17.77 -4.30
C VAL A 24 19.68 -16.32 -4.23
N ASP A 25 18.52 -16.03 -4.83
CA ASP A 25 17.87 -14.71 -4.72
C ASP A 25 17.41 -14.45 -3.28
N ILE A 26 17.44 -13.19 -2.85
CA ILE A 26 17.15 -12.76 -1.47
C ILE A 26 15.68 -12.31 -1.30
N GLY A 27 14.86 -12.57 -2.33
CA GLY A 27 13.42 -12.39 -2.26
C GLY A 27 12.71 -13.44 -1.40
N PRO A 28 11.56 -13.11 -0.79
CA PRO A 28 10.71 -14.12 -0.18
C PRO A 28 10.19 -15.08 -1.25
N LEU A 29 10.20 -16.39 -0.97
CA LEU A 29 9.59 -17.39 -1.85
C LEU A 29 8.09 -17.12 -2.06
N PHE A 30 7.41 -16.75 -0.97
CA PHE A 30 6.02 -16.29 -0.98
C PHE A 30 5.94 -14.95 -0.26
N PRO A 31 5.69 -13.84 -0.98
CA PRO A 31 5.63 -12.51 -0.38
C PRO A 31 4.38 -12.37 0.50
N PHE A 32 4.39 -11.38 1.39
CA PHE A 32 3.22 -11.08 2.22
C PHE A 32 1.97 -10.83 1.34
N GLY A 33 0.85 -11.43 1.71
CA GLY A 33 -0.41 -11.34 0.97
C GLY A 33 -0.46 -12.19 -0.30
N HIS A 34 0.53 -13.06 -0.56
CA HIS A 34 0.49 -13.99 -1.69
C HIS A 34 -0.59 -15.05 -1.50
N GLY A 35 -1.42 -15.21 -2.54
CA GLY A 35 -2.42 -16.25 -2.64
C GLY A 35 -2.75 -16.47 -4.11
N LEU A 36 -2.98 -17.73 -4.48
CA LEU A 36 -3.45 -18.10 -5.82
C LEU A 36 -4.95 -18.34 -5.77
N ALA A 37 -5.63 -18.04 -6.87
CA ALA A 37 -7.02 -18.39 -7.09
C ALA A 37 -7.12 -19.31 -8.31
N TYR A 38 -8.17 -20.12 -8.36
CA TYR A 38 -8.52 -20.90 -9.56
C TYR A 38 -9.13 -20.02 -10.68
N SER A 39 -9.31 -18.73 -10.42
CA SER A 39 -9.74 -17.74 -11.40
C SER A 39 -8.69 -16.64 -11.61
N SER A 40 -8.93 -15.78 -12.59
CA SER A 40 -8.11 -14.58 -12.86
C SER A 40 -8.92 -13.32 -12.57
N PHE A 41 -8.23 -12.26 -12.15
CA PHE A 41 -8.87 -11.00 -11.76
C PHE A 41 -8.20 -9.80 -12.42
N ASP A 42 -9.00 -8.97 -13.07
CA ASP A 42 -8.54 -7.73 -13.70
C ASP A 42 -8.83 -6.54 -12.80
N TYR A 43 -7.84 -5.67 -12.66
CA TYR A 43 -7.94 -4.43 -11.88
C TYR A 43 -8.02 -3.27 -12.86
N GLY A 44 -9.06 -2.44 -12.75
CA GLY A 44 -9.21 -1.26 -13.60
C GLY A 44 -8.38 -0.06 -13.13
N ALA A 45 -8.79 1.14 -13.57
CA ALA A 45 -8.14 2.38 -13.16
C ALA A 45 -8.53 2.79 -11.74
N ILE A 46 -7.58 3.38 -11.00
CA ILE A 46 -7.85 3.97 -9.68
C ILE A 46 -8.61 5.29 -9.87
N GLU A 47 -9.71 5.42 -9.15
CA GLU A 47 -10.46 6.66 -9.03
C GLU A 47 -10.22 7.27 -7.64
N LEU A 48 -9.82 8.54 -7.62
CA LEU A 48 -9.56 9.29 -6.39
C LEU A 48 -10.62 10.36 -6.22
N SER A 49 -11.20 10.48 -5.04
CA SER A 49 -12.12 11.59 -4.75
C SER A 49 -11.43 12.95 -4.58
N GLY A 50 -10.09 12.99 -4.59
CA GLY A 50 -9.28 14.19 -4.47
C GLY A 50 -7.79 13.88 -4.56
N GLN A 51 -6.96 14.91 -4.76
CA GLN A 51 -5.51 14.77 -4.89
C GLN A 51 -4.74 15.04 -3.58
N THR A 52 -5.44 15.56 -2.57
CA THR A 52 -4.87 15.93 -1.28
C THR A 52 -5.40 15.02 -0.19
N LEU A 53 -4.50 14.42 0.59
CA LEU A 53 -4.84 13.59 1.74
C LEU A 53 -4.96 14.47 3.00
N GLY A 54 -6.17 14.55 3.54
CA GLY A 54 -6.49 15.33 4.73
C GLY A 54 -7.31 14.53 5.76
N ARG A 55 -7.78 15.22 6.80
CA ARG A 55 -8.56 14.59 7.89
C ARG A 55 -9.95 14.13 7.48
N ALA A 56 -10.56 14.79 6.49
CA ALA A 56 -11.86 14.38 5.94
C ALA A 56 -11.81 13.03 5.22
N GLY A 57 -10.60 12.53 4.93
CA GLY A 57 -10.39 11.30 4.18
C GLY A 57 -10.48 11.50 2.67
N THR A 58 -9.70 10.70 1.95
CA THR A 58 -9.75 10.58 0.48
C THR A 58 -10.24 9.18 0.14
N ARG A 59 -11.25 9.09 -0.71
CA ARG A 59 -11.74 7.81 -1.22
C ARG A 59 -10.88 7.38 -2.40
N ILE A 60 -10.45 6.13 -2.35
CA ILE A 60 -9.62 5.44 -3.34
C ILE A 60 -10.44 4.25 -3.82
N THR A 61 -10.99 4.36 -5.02
CA THR A 61 -11.87 3.34 -5.59
C THR A 61 -11.17 2.59 -6.71
N ILE A 62 -11.31 1.27 -6.74
CA ILE A 62 -10.76 0.40 -7.78
C ILE A 62 -11.84 -0.62 -8.20
N PRO A 63 -12.22 -0.68 -9.49
CA PRO A 63 -13.04 -1.77 -10.00
C PRO A 63 -12.20 -3.04 -10.18
N VAL A 64 -12.72 -4.16 -9.70
CA VAL A 64 -12.10 -5.49 -9.81
C VAL A 64 -13.07 -6.44 -10.48
N THR A 65 -12.61 -7.11 -11.53
CA THR A 65 -13.42 -7.99 -12.37
C THR A 65 -12.87 -9.41 -12.28
N ASN A 66 -13.72 -10.40 -12.07
CA ASN A 66 -13.34 -11.80 -12.28
C ASN A 66 -13.36 -12.09 -13.78
N SER A 67 -12.20 -12.25 -14.40
CA SER A 67 -12.04 -12.53 -15.83
C SER A 67 -11.86 -14.03 -16.14
N GLY A 68 -11.86 -14.90 -15.12
CA GLY A 68 -11.82 -16.34 -15.32
C GLY A 68 -13.21 -16.98 -15.42
N ALA A 69 -13.21 -18.32 -15.52
CA ALA A 69 -14.41 -19.11 -15.81
C ALA A 69 -15.14 -19.66 -14.57
N VAL A 70 -14.57 -19.49 -13.37
CA VAL A 70 -15.13 -20.00 -12.12
C VAL A 70 -15.32 -18.88 -11.11
N GLU A 71 -16.32 -19.03 -10.24
CA GLU A 71 -16.47 -18.17 -9.07
C GLU A 71 -15.24 -18.36 -8.15
N ALA A 72 -14.69 -17.24 -7.68
CA ALA A 72 -13.52 -17.25 -6.82
C ALA A 72 -13.47 -16.01 -5.93
N ASP A 73 -12.65 -16.11 -4.89
CA ASP A 73 -12.36 -15.00 -4.00
C ASP A 73 -11.08 -14.27 -4.38
N GLU A 74 -11.11 -12.94 -4.35
CA GLU A 74 -9.94 -12.07 -4.50
C GLU A 74 -9.76 -11.20 -3.25
N VAL A 75 -8.51 -11.02 -2.80
CA VAL A 75 -8.18 -10.13 -1.69
C VAL A 75 -7.43 -8.91 -2.20
N VAL A 76 -8.16 -7.81 -2.37
CA VAL A 76 -7.62 -6.52 -2.80
C VAL A 76 -6.88 -5.86 -1.65
N GLN A 77 -5.61 -5.51 -1.84
CA GLN A 77 -4.75 -4.95 -0.80
C GLN A 77 -4.29 -3.54 -1.17
N LEU A 78 -4.48 -2.58 -0.27
CA LEU A 78 -4.00 -1.20 -0.38
C LEU A 78 -2.73 -1.02 0.45
N TYR A 79 -1.63 -0.70 -0.23
CA TYR A 79 -0.36 -0.33 0.36
C TYR A 79 -0.07 1.15 0.15
N VAL A 80 0.62 1.75 1.13
CA VAL A 80 1.11 3.14 1.04
C VAL A 80 2.62 3.19 1.18
N ARG A 81 3.22 4.20 0.56
CA ARG A 81 4.64 4.54 0.72
C ARG A 81 4.82 6.04 0.82
N VAL A 82 5.70 6.46 1.71
CA VAL A 82 6.14 7.85 1.84
C VAL A 82 7.62 7.93 1.44
N PRO A 83 7.94 8.32 0.18
CA PRO A 83 9.30 8.18 -0.36
C PRO A 83 10.36 9.04 0.35
N ARG A 84 9.99 10.23 0.82
CA ARG A 84 10.88 11.17 1.50
C ARG A 84 10.54 11.24 2.99
N ALA A 85 10.65 10.11 3.67
CA ALA A 85 10.40 10.03 5.11
C ALA A 85 11.71 10.18 5.91
N ASN A 86 11.63 10.93 7.02
CA ASN A 86 12.66 10.99 8.05
C ASN A 86 11.98 10.83 9.42
N PRO A 87 12.27 9.76 10.20
CA PRO A 87 13.23 8.69 9.94
C PRO A 87 12.81 7.77 8.78
N ALA A 88 13.72 6.89 8.36
CA ALA A 88 13.47 5.92 7.29
C ALA A 88 12.25 5.04 7.63
N ARG A 89 11.40 4.80 6.62
CA ARG A 89 10.16 4.03 6.73
C ARG A 89 10.17 2.81 5.84
N PRO A 90 9.33 1.80 6.13
CA PRO A 90 9.12 0.67 5.22
C PRO A 90 8.77 1.11 3.80
N VAL A 91 9.22 0.33 2.81
CA VAL A 91 8.96 0.60 1.39
C VAL A 91 7.48 0.47 1.05
N LYS A 92 6.74 -0.39 1.76
CA LYS A 92 5.29 -0.57 1.63
C LYS A 92 4.72 -0.82 3.01
N GLU A 93 3.62 -0.15 3.33
CA GLU A 93 2.83 -0.36 4.55
C GLU A 93 1.40 -0.70 4.14
N LEU A 94 0.88 -1.84 4.59
CA LEU A 94 -0.53 -2.20 4.34
C LEU A 94 -1.44 -1.25 5.13
N ARG A 95 -2.45 -0.69 4.47
CA ARG A 95 -3.43 0.20 5.12
C ARG A 95 -4.84 -0.34 5.12
N GLY A 96 -5.23 -1.07 4.09
CA GLY A 96 -6.54 -1.69 4.03
C GLY A 96 -6.51 -2.90 3.12
N PHE A 97 -7.46 -3.80 3.33
CA PHE A 97 -7.70 -4.91 2.42
C PHE A 97 -9.19 -5.23 2.37
N ALA A 98 -9.64 -5.83 1.28
CA ALA A 98 -11.01 -6.24 1.08
C ALA A 98 -11.03 -7.63 0.44
N ARG A 99 -11.81 -8.57 0.99
CA ARG A 99 -12.09 -9.85 0.33
C ARG A 99 -13.37 -9.73 -0.47
N LEU A 100 -13.31 -10.15 -1.74
CA LEU A 100 -14.42 -10.14 -2.68
C LEU A 100 -14.70 -11.57 -3.11
N THR A 101 -15.96 -11.97 -3.12
CA THR A 101 -16.42 -13.13 -3.89
C THR A 101 -17.04 -12.63 -5.17
N LEU A 102 -16.56 -13.13 -6.32
CA LEU A 102 -16.97 -12.68 -7.64
C LEU A 102 -17.31 -13.86 -8.54
N ALA A 103 -18.50 -13.83 -9.14
CA ALA A 103 -18.87 -14.73 -10.22
C ALA A 103 -18.08 -14.42 -11.51
N PRO A 104 -17.95 -15.36 -12.46
CA PRO A 104 -17.33 -15.11 -13.76
C PRO A 104 -17.91 -13.88 -14.46
N GLY A 105 -17.07 -12.95 -14.92
CA GLY A 105 -17.46 -11.70 -15.56
C GLY A 105 -17.99 -10.62 -14.62
N GLN A 106 -18.17 -10.91 -13.33
CA GLN A 106 -18.66 -9.93 -12.37
C GLN A 106 -17.58 -8.90 -12.02
N THR A 107 -17.98 -7.62 -12.03
CA THR A 107 -17.17 -6.51 -11.52
C THR A 107 -17.74 -6.00 -10.21
N ARG A 108 -16.89 -5.78 -9.20
CA ARG A 108 -17.24 -5.01 -8.00
C ARG A 108 -16.23 -3.90 -7.75
N ARG A 109 -16.68 -2.84 -7.09
CA ARG A 109 -15.86 -1.66 -6.80
C ARG A 109 -15.47 -1.68 -5.34
N VAL A 110 -14.17 -1.69 -5.07
CA VAL A 110 -13.63 -1.57 -3.72
C VAL A 110 -13.25 -0.13 -3.47
N THR A 111 -13.77 0.45 -2.40
CA THR A 111 -13.45 1.83 -1.99
C THR A 111 -12.79 1.82 -0.63
N PHE A 112 -11.55 2.31 -0.58
CA PHE A 112 -10.82 2.56 0.65
C PHE A 112 -10.93 4.05 1.00
N THR A 113 -11.25 4.37 2.26
CA THR A 113 -11.20 5.76 2.75
C THR A 113 -9.96 5.93 3.62
N LEU A 114 -8.94 6.60 3.07
CA LEU A 114 -7.68 6.86 3.74
C LEU A 114 -7.67 8.27 4.33
N THR A 115 -7.26 8.44 5.58
CA THR A 115 -7.01 9.76 6.20
C THR A 115 -5.52 10.02 6.35
N ASN A 116 -5.14 11.28 6.55
CA ASN A 116 -3.72 11.65 6.73
C ASN A 116 -3.12 11.06 8.02
N ASP A 117 -3.92 10.88 9.07
CA ASP A 117 -3.48 10.28 10.34
C ASP A 117 -3.02 8.83 10.14
N GLN A 118 -3.56 8.13 9.15
CA GLN A 118 -3.15 6.77 8.75
C GLN A 118 -1.81 6.72 8.01
N VAL A 119 -1.14 7.84 7.78
CA VAL A 119 0.24 7.84 7.29
C VAL A 119 1.22 8.46 8.29
N ALA A 120 0.78 8.75 9.51
CA ALA A 120 1.62 9.28 10.56
C ALA A 120 2.79 8.34 10.87
N GLY A 121 3.97 8.93 11.07
CA GLY A 121 5.17 8.25 11.53
C GLY A 121 5.51 8.66 12.96
N TRP A 122 6.28 7.82 13.66
CA TRP A 122 6.85 8.15 14.96
C TRP A 122 8.13 8.94 14.78
N ILE A 123 8.12 10.22 15.14
CA ILE A 123 9.22 11.17 14.98
C ILE A 123 9.46 11.87 16.32
N GLU A 124 10.67 11.78 16.87
CA GLU A 124 11.06 12.49 18.10
C GLU A 124 10.09 12.28 19.29
N GLY A 125 9.54 11.08 19.42
CA GLY A 125 8.61 10.75 20.51
C GLY A 125 7.16 11.19 20.28
N LEU A 126 6.81 11.63 19.07
CA LEU A 126 5.47 12.08 18.70
C LEU A 126 4.99 11.43 17.39
N TRP A 127 3.70 11.14 17.31
CA TRP A 127 3.05 10.82 16.03
C TRP A 127 2.94 12.09 15.20
N THR A 128 3.59 12.08 14.05
CA THR A 128 3.67 13.22 13.15
C THR A 128 3.26 12.80 11.75
N VAL A 129 2.29 13.49 11.18
CA VAL A 129 1.90 13.32 9.77
C VAL A 129 2.95 14.00 8.88
N PRO A 130 3.61 13.26 7.97
CA PRO A 130 4.59 13.85 7.05
C PRO A 130 3.89 14.71 5.99
N SER A 131 4.53 15.79 5.57
CA SER A 131 4.13 16.56 4.38
C SER A 131 4.72 15.97 3.10
N GLY A 132 4.06 16.20 1.97
CA GLY A 132 4.55 15.82 0.65
C GLY A 132 3.86 14.59 0.05
N ARG A 133 4.55 13.89 -0.86
CA ARG A 133 3.96 12.84 -1.69
C ARG A 133 3.75 11.54 -0.92
N VAL A 134 2.56 10.97 -1.07
CA VAL A 134 2.20 9.61 -0.65
C VAL A 134 1.90 8.80 -1.90
N GLU A 135 2.59 7.69 -2.09
CA GLU A 135 2.32 6.74 -3.16
C GLU A 135 1.32 5.68 -2.67
N LEU A 136 0.27 5.47 -3.46
CA LEU A 136 -0.73 4.42 -3.27
C LEU A 136 -0.41 3.28 -4.22
N MET A 137 -0.48 2.06 -3.72
CA MET A 137 -0.24 0.84 -4.49
C MET A 137 -1.34 -0.16 -4.16
N ILE A 138 -2.08 -0.59 -5.17
CA ILE A 138 -3.13 -1.58 -5.03
C ILE A 138 -2.68 -2.85 -5.74
N GLY A 139 -2.78 -3.98 -5.06
CA GLY A 139 -2.31 -5.25 -5.56
C GLY A 139 -3.09 -6.46 -5.03
N SER A 140 -2.75 -7.62 -5.58
CA SER A 140 -3.19 -8.93 -5.10
C SER A 140 -2.21 -9.51 -4.06
N SER A 141 -0.97 -9.01 -4.04
CA SER A 141 0.00 -9.28 -2.97
C SER A 141 0.96 -8.09 -2.79
N SER A 142 1.82 -8.13 -1.77
CA SER A 142 2.87 -7.11 -1.60
C SER A 142 3.88 -7.06 -2.75
N ALA A 143 4.02 -8.13 -3.54
CA ALA A 143 4.87 -8.16 -4.74
C ALA A 143 4.09 -7.90 -6.05
N ASP A 144 2.83 -8.34 -6.13
CA ASP A 144 1.96 -8.17 -7.29
C ASP A 144 1.11 -6.90 -7.18
N ILE A 145 1.71 -5.76 -7.53
CA ILE A 145 1.05 -4.44 -7.57
C ILE A 145 0.49 -4.19 -8.95
N ARG A 146 -0.84 -4.10 -9.06
CA ARG A 146 -1.57 -3.98 -10.33
C ARG A 146 -1.96 -2.55 -10.68
N ALA A 147 -2.10 -1.68 -9.68
CA ALA A 147 -2.40 -0.27 -9.89
C ALA A 147 -1.65 0.65 -8.92
N ARG A 148 -1.33 1.87 -9.38
CA ARG A 148 -0.61 2.88 -8.60
C ARG A 148 -1.24 4.25 -8.76
N ALA A 149 -1.24 5.03 -7.69
CA ALA A 149 -1.64 6.42 -7.71
C ALA A 149 -0.78 7.23 -6.72
N ALA A 150 -0.94 8.54 -6.69
CA ALA A 150 -0.28 9.38 -5.71
C ALA A 150 -1.21 10.47 -5.17
N LEU A 151 -1.04 10.77 -3.89
CA LEU A 151 -1.68 11.87 -3.18
C LEU A 151 -0.61 12.79 -2.61
N THR A 152 -1.00 14.01 -2.27
CA THR A 152 -0.14 14.98 -1.58
C THR A 152 -0.71 15.30 -0.21
N ILE A 153 0.14 15.39 0.81
CA ILE A 153 -0.19 15.96 2.11
C ILE A 153 0.36 17.37 2.15
N GLY A 154 -0.45 18.32 2.63
CA GLY A 154 -0.11 19.73 2.70
C GLY A 154 1.22 20.02 3.43
N GLU A 155 1.76 21.21 3.18
CA GLU A 155 3.19 21.53 3.31
C GLU A 155 3.76 21.55 4.74
N ARG A 156 2.94 21.45 5.79
CA ARG A 156 3.44 21.54 7.16
C ARG A 156 3.25 20.23 7.93
N PRO A 157 4.34 19.54 8.32
CA PRO A 157 4.28 18.49 9.32
C PRO A 157 3.60 19.02 10.58
N ARG A 158 2.69 18.24 11.15
CA ARG A 158 1.95 18.62 12.36
C ARG A 158 2.39 17.70 13.50
N PRO A 159 3.26 18.14 14.41
CA PRO A 159 3.63 17.36 15.59
C PRO A 159 2.39 17.13 16.47
N GLY A 160 2.27 15.94 17.06
CA GLY A 160 1.15 15.62 17.96
C GLY A 160 -0.22 15.63 17.26
N SER A 161 -0.26 15.41 15.94
CA SER A 161 -1.50 15.46 15.16
C SER A 161 -2.45 14.29 15.45
N THR A 162 -1.94 13.22 16.07
CA THR A 162 -2.65 11.96 16.34
C THR A 162 -2.10 11.34 17.62
N PHE A 163 -2.94 10.66 18.41
CA PHE A 163 -2.52 9.98 19.66
C PHE A 163 -2.27 8.47 19.48
N ALA A 164 -2.51 7.94 18.27
CA ALA A 164 -2.45 6.53 17.95
C ALA A 164 -1.46 6.24 16.79
N PRO A 165 -0.82 5.06 16.79
CA PRO A 165 -0.06 4.60 15.63
C PRO A 165 -0.97 4.51 14.42
N ALA A 166 -0.44 4.91 13.27
CA ALA A 166 -1.16 4.79 12.01
C ALA A 166 -1.64 3.35 11.73
N ALA A 167 -0.92 2.34 12.22
CA ALA A 167 -1.27 0.92 12.08
C ALA A 167 -2.49 0.50 12.93
N ALA A 168 -2.87 1.27 13.96
CA ALA A 168 -4.06 1.00 14.77
C ALA A 168 -5.31 1.70 14.26
N ILE A 169 -5.19 2.54 13.22
CA ILE A 169 -6.34 3.24 12.63
C ILE A 169 -6.84 2.41 11.46
N GLU A 170 -8.02 1.82 11.65
CA GLU A 170 -8.70 1.03 10.61
C GLU A 170 -9.01 1.89 9.38
N THR A 171 -8.66 1.39 8.21
CA THR A 171 -9.10 2.00 6.94
C THR A 171 -10.51 1.54 6.66
N LYS A 172 -11.45 2.47 6.56
CA LYS A 172 -12.81 2.14 6.15
C LYS A 172 -12.81 1.58 4.74
N VAL A 173 -13.41 0.40 4.56
CA VAL A 173 -13.52 -0.29 3.27
C VAL A 173 -15.00 -0.49 2.93
N GLU A 174 -15.37 -0.13 1.71
CA GLU A 174 -16.72 -0.33 1.17
C GLU A 174 -16.63 -1.13 -0.13
N ILE A 175 -17.56 -2.06 -0.32
CA ILE A 175 -17.66 -2.89 -1.53
C ILE A 175 -19.03 -2.61 -2.15
N ALA A 176 -19.04 -2.15 -3.40
CA ALA A 176 -20.23 -1.99 -4.22
C ALA A 176 -20.24 -3.06 -5.31
#